data_AF-A0A932KUY6-F1
#
_entry.id   AF-A0A932KUY6-F1
#
_cell.length_a   1.000
_cell.length_b   1.000
_cell.length_c   1.000
_cell.angle_alpha   90.00
_cell.angle_beta   90.00
_cell.angle_gamma   90.00
#
_symmetry.space_group_name_H-M   'P 1'
#
loop_
_entity.id
_entity.type
_entity.pdbx_description
1 polymer ?
#
loop_
_entity_poly.entity_id
_entity_poly.type
_entity_poly.pdbx_seq_one_letter_code
_entity_poly.pdbx_strand_id
1 'polypeptide(L)' 'DRNRRMFERMLPLVQRGNAFIAVGAGHLVGEDGLLRLIERRGFRVRAVY' A
#
# COMPACT_ATOMS: atom_id res chain seq x y z
N ASP A 1 6.52 4.35 11.04
CA ASP A 1 5.31 4.26 11.89
C ASP A 1 4.00 4.58 11.14
N ARG A 2 3.76 5.81 10.63
CA ARG A 2 2.50 6.16 9.90
C ARG A 2 2.17 5.23 8.73
N ASN A 3 3.14 4.93 7.84
CA ASN A 3 2.92 4.05 6.69
C ASN A 3 2.61 2.61 7.11
N ARG A 4 3.28 2.10 8.14
CA ARG A 4 3.05 0.74 8.67
C ARG A 4 1.64 0.60 9.24
N ARG A 5 1.21 1.57 10.06
CA ARG A 5 -0.16 1.62 10.58
C ARG A 5 -1.22 1.72 9.48
N MET A 6 -0.96 2.52 8.43
CA MET A 6 -1.85 2.61 7.28
C MET A 6 -1.90 1.28 6.50
N PHE A 7 -0.74 0.66 6.26
CA PHE A 7 -0.61 -0.62 5.58
C PHE A 7 -1.38 -1.75 6.28
N GLU A 8 -1.22 -1.88 7.61
CA GLU A 8 -1.94 -2.89 8.39
C GLU A 8 -3.46 -2.72 8.31
N ARG A 9 -3.94 -1.47 8.34
CA ARG A 9 -5.38 -1.16 8.28
C ARG A 9 -5.97 -1.33 6.89
N MET A 10 -5.20 -1.10 5.82
CA MET A 10 -5.70 -1.28 4.45
C MET A 10 -5.68 -2.75 4.01
N LEU A 11 -4.85 -3.59 4.61
CA LEU A 11 -4.64 -4.96 4.14
C LEU A 11 -5.95 -5.78 4.06
N PRO A 12 -6.87 -5.73 5.04
CA PRO A 12 -8.17 -6.41 4.93
C PRO A 12 -9.03 -5.88 3.76
N LEU A 13 -8.96 -4.58 3.45
CA LEU A 13 -9.68 -3.97 2.33
C LEU A 13 -9.11 -4.45 0.99
N VAL A 14 -7.77 -4.50 0.88
CA VAL A 14 -7.08 -5.01 -0.30
C VAL A 14 -7.39 -6.49 -0.52
N GLN A 15 -7.40 -7.30 0.55
CA GLN A 15 -7.72 -8.73 0.48
C GLN A 15 -9.18 -9.00 0.10
N ARG A 16 -10.11 -8.17 0.56
CA ARG A 16 -11.52 -8.22 0.13
C ARG A 16 -11.68 -7.92 -1.37
N GLY A 17 -10.73 -7.20 -1.97
CA GLY A 17 -10.75 -6.80 -3.37
C GLY A 17 -11.59 -5.53 -3.61
N ASN A 18 -11.57 -5.04 -4.87
CA ASN A 18 -12.31 -3.86 -5.33
C ASN A 18 -12.12 -2.60 -4.46
N ALA A 19 -10.94 -2.43 -3.86
CA ALA A 19 -10.60 -1.26 -3.07
C ALA A 19 -9.90 -0.20 -3.93
N PHE A 20 -10.34 1.05 -3.80
CA PHE A 20 -9.61 2.23 -4.27
C PHE A 20 -9.14 3.02 -3.05
N ILE A 21 -7.83 3.29 -2.96
CA ILE A 21 -7.21 3.92 -1.79
C ILE A 21 -6.43 5.14 -2.26
N ALA A 22 -6.86 6.33 -1.84
CA ALA A 22 -6.16 7.58 -2.10
C ALA A 22 -5.20 7.90 -0.95
N VAL A 23 -3.97 8.27 -1.28
CA VAL A 23 -2.92 8.67 -0.31
C VAL A 23 -2.14 9.87 -0.85
N GLY A 24 -1.54 10.65 0.05
CA GLY A 24 -0.58 11.68 -0.35
C GLY A 24 0.70 11.07 -0.93
N ALA A 25 1.32 11.75 -1.91
CA ALA A 25 2.51 11.26 -2.62
C ALA A 25 3.67 10.87 -1.70
N GLY A 26 3.83 11.56 -0.56
CA GLY A 26 4.86 11.24 0.44
C GLY A 26 4.75 9.84 1.04
N HIS A 27 3.59 9.18 0.95
CA HIS A 27 3.41 7.81 1.44
C HIS A 27 3.96 6.74 0.48
N LEU A 28 4.30 7.08 -0.76
CA LEU A 28 4.69 6.11 -1.77
C LEU A 28 6.19 5.80 -1.77
N VAL A 29 7.02 6.74 -1.29
CA VAL A 29 8.48 6.70 -1.42
C VAL A 29 9.18 6.12 -0.18
N GLY A 30 10.39 5.59 -0.38
CA GLY A 30 11.28 5.11 0.68
C GLY A 30 11.06 3.64 1.09
N GLU A 31 11.93 3.15 1.98
CA GLU A 31 11.97 1.74 2.42
C GLU A 31 10.71 1.27 3.15
N ASP A 32 10.04 2.20 3.84
CA ASP A 32 8.76 2.00 4.51
C ASP A 32 7.59 2.62 3.71
N GLY A 33 7.79 2.94 2.43
CA GLY A 33 6.75 3.39 1.51
C GLY A 33 5.68 2.32 1.27
N LEU A 34 4.44 2.74 1.02
CA LEU A 34 3.32 1.80 0.87
C LEU A 34 3.53 0.80 -0.27
N LEU A 35 4.11 1.24 -1.40
CA LEU A 35 4.38 0.34 -2.53
C LEU A 35 5.32 -0.80 -2.11
N ARG A 36 6.43 -0.48 -1.43
CA ARG A 36 7.39 -1.45 -0.90
C ARG A 36 6.75 -2.40 0.11
N LEU A 37 5.94 -1.89 1.04
CA LEU A 37 5.27 -2.71 2.05
C LEU A 37 4.28 -3.69 1.42
N ILE A 38 3.53 -3.24 0.40
CA ILE A 38 2.59 -4.07 -0.36
C ILE A 38 3.34 -5.16 -1.15
N GLU A 39 4.42 -4.81 -1.84
CA GLU A 39 5.27 -5.77 -2.55
C GLU A 39 5.85 -6.83 -1.60
N ARG A 40 6.42 -6.40 -0.47
CA ARG A 40 6.97 -7.31 0.56
C ARG A 40 5.93 -8.25 1.16
N ARG A 41 4.65 -7.86 1.15
CA ARG A 41 3.55 -8.72 1.62
C ARG A 41 3.17 -9.81 0.61
N GLY A 42 3.76 -9.80 -0.58
CA GLY A 42 3.57 -10.79 -1.64
C GLY A 42 2.61 -10.33 -2.75
N PHE A 43 2.19 -9.07 -2.75
CA PHE A 43 1.36 -8.53 -3.84
C PHE A 43 2.23 -8.07 -5.01
N ARG A 44 1.68 -8.17 -6.22
CA ARG A 44 2.30 -7.59 -7.42
C ARG A 44 1.76 -6.18 -7.63
N VAL A 45 2.63 -5.19 -7.53
CA VAL A 45 2.30 -3.78 -7.81
C VAL A 45 2.62 -3.46 -9.26
N ARG A 46 1.75 -2.71 -9.94
CA ARG A 46 1.96 -2.22 -11.32
C ARG A 46 1.39 -0.82 -11.45
N ALA A 47 2.07 0.04 -12.20
CA ALA A 47 1.47 1.28 -12.66
C ALA A 47 0.37 0.97 -13.68
N VAL A 48 -0.73 1.71 -13.60
CA VAL A 48 -1.82 1.67 -14.58
C VAL A 48 -1.80 3.03 -15.28
N TYR A 49 -1.78 2.99 -16.61
CA TYR A 49 -1.79 4.17 -17.49
C TYR A 49 -3.11 4.22 -18.25
#